data_AF-A0A950EF05-F1
#
_entry.id   AF-A0A950EF05-F1
#
_cell.length_a   1.000
_cell.length_b   1.000
_cell.length_c   1.000
_cell.angle_alpha   90.00
_cell.angle_beta   90.00
_cell.angle_gamma   90.00
#
_symmetry.space_group_name_H-M   'P 1'
#
loop_
_entity.id
_entity.type
_entity.pdbx_description
1 polymer ?
#
loop_
_entity_poly.entity_id
_entity_poly.type
_entity_poly.pdbx_seq_one_letter_code
_entity_poly.pdbx_strand_id
1 'polypeptide(L)'
;MKTTIDIPEPLYRRAKVRAAQQGTTLKQLLLDALEQSLAPSPNSPRSEGAAFDVNEIGFPVFRRRGKGIVTNELVNQLREQEGI
;
A
#
# COMPACT_ATOMS: atom_id res chain seq x y z
N MET A 1 -20.68 20.07 5.91
CA MET A 1 -21.27 20.60 4.65
C MET A 1 -22.29 19.61 4.10
N LYS A 2 -23.37 20.07 3.47
CA LYS A 2 -24.33 19.19 2.77
C LYS A 2 -23.92 19.11 1.31
N THR A 3 -23.59 17.92 0.82
CA THR A 3 -23.21 17.66 -0.56
C THR A 3 -24.29 16.83 -1.24
N THR A 4 -24.62 17.17 -2.49
CA THR A 4 -25.48 16.37 -3.36
C THR A 4 -24.57 15.64 -4.34
N ILE A 5 -24.67 14.32 -4.41
CA ILE A 5 -23.83 13.47 -5.25
C ILE A 5 -24.77 12.61 -6.09
N ASP A 6 -24.59 12.62 -7.41
CA ASP A 6 -25.36 11.78 -8.31
C ASP A 6 -24.77 10.36 -8.32
N ILE A 7 -25.57 9.40 -7.85
CA ILE A 7 -25.18 7.99 -7.74
C ILE A 7 -26.08 7.17 -8.66
N PRO A 8 -25.52 6.39 -9.60
CA PRO A 8 -26.32 5.50 -10.43
C PRO A 8 -27.15 4.52 -9.59
N GLU A 9 -28.41 4.31 -9.98
CA GLU A 9 -29.36 3.43 -9.27
C GLU A 9 -28.80 2.03 -8.94
N PRO A 10 -28.06 1.34 -9.83
CA PRO A 10 -27.47 0.04 -9.50
C PRO A 10 -26.45 0.12 -8.36
N LEU A 11 -25.66 1.20 -8.31
CA LEU A 11 -24.66 1.41 -7.28
C LEU A 11 -25.32 1.77 -5.94
N TYR A 12 -26.35 2.62 -5.98
CA TYR A 12 -27.14 3.00 -4.81
C TYR A 12 -27.76 1.77 -4.13
N ARG A 13 -28.37 0.86 -4.91
CA ARG A 13 -28.94 -0.39 -4.38
C ARG A 13 -27.89 -1.26 -3.69
N ARG A 14 -26.74 -1.47 -4.33
CA ARG A 14 -25.64 -2.26 -3.76
C ARG A 14 -25.12 -1.64 -2.47
N ALA A 15 -24.93 -0.33 -2.44
CA ALA A 15 -24.47 0.38 -1.25
C ALA A 15 -25.49 0.26 -0.10
N LYS A 16 -26.79 0.35 -0.40
CA LYS A 16 -27.86 0.19 0.59
C LYS A 16 -27.91 -1.22 1.18
N VAL A 17 -27.76 -2.25 0.35
CA VAL A 17 -27.67 -3.64 0.81
C VAL A 17 -26.45 -3.84 1.71
N ARG A 18 -25.29 -3.30 1.30
CA ARG A 18 -24.06 -3.39 2.10
C ARG A 18 -24.19 -2.69 3.46
N ALA A 19 -24.80 -1.51 3.49
CA ALA A 19 -25.07 -0.80 4.75
C ALA A 19 -25.99 -1.63 5.67
N ALA A 20 -27.07 -2.20 5.13
CA ALA A 20 -27.97 -3.07 5.88
C ALA A 20 -27.26 -4.32 6.45
N GLN A 21 -26.39 -4.95 5.65
CA GLN A 21 -25.61 -6.12 6.08
C GLN A 21 -24.62 -5.78 7.21
N GLN A 22 -24.04 -4.58 7.18
CA GLN A 22 -23.12 -4.10 8.20
C GLN A 22 -23.83 -3.51 9.43
N GLY A 23 -25.17 -3.41 9.41
CA GLY A 23 -25.94 -2.76 10.47
C GLY A 23 -25.70 -1.24 10.55
N THR A 24 -25.19 -0.62 9.48
CA THR A 24 -24.87 0.80 9.42
C THR A 24 -25.83 1.56 8.51
N THR A 25 -25.74 2.90 8.54
CA THR A 25 -26.50 3.74 7.61
C THR A 25 -25.71 3.94 6.32
N LEU A 26 -26.42 4.18 5.22
CA LEU A 26 -25.78 4.52 3.94
C LEU A 26 -24.85 5.73 4.04
N LYS A 27 -25.21 6.71 4.87
CA LYS A 27 -24.39 7.89 5.15
C LYS A 27 -23.05 7.51 5.79
N GLN A 28 -23.07 6.66 6.82
CA GLN A 28 -21.84 6.23 7.48
C GLN A 28 -20.96 5.41 6.53
N LEU A 29 -21.56 4.48 5.77
CA LEU A 29 -20.83 3.72 4.77
C LEU A 29 -20.12 4.63 3.74
N LEU A 30 -20.78 5.71 3.31
CA LEU A 30 -20.18 6.71 2.40
C LEU A 30 -19.04 7.49 3.07
N LEU A 31 -19.20 7.88 4.33
CA LEU A 31 -18.17 8.58 5.09
C LEU A 31 -16.94 7.70 5.30
N ASP A 32 -17.14 6.46 5.75
CA ASP A 32 -16.08 5.48 5.97
C ASP A 32 -15.30 5.21 4.67
N ALA A 33 -16.01 5.08 3.55
CA ALA A 33 -15.39 4.89 2.24
C ALA A 33 -14.56 6.12 1.80
N LEU A 34 -15.03 7.33 2.09
CA LEU A 34 -14.29 8.56 1.80
C LEU A 34 -13.07 8.69 2.71
N GLU A 35 -13.21 8.40 4.01
CA GLU A 35 -12.10 8.38 4.95
C GLU A 35 -11.05 7.36 4.54
N GLN A 36 -11.45 6.15 4.15
CA GLN A 36 -10.54 5.12 3.66
C GLN A 36 -9.88 5.52 2.33
N SER A 37 -10.59 6.21 1.44
CA SER A 37 -10.03 6.69 0.18
C SER A 37 -9.04 7.85 0.35
N LEU A 38 -9.22 8.67 1.38
CA LEU A 38 -8.35 9.80 1.70
C LEU A 38 -7.24 9.43 2.67
N ALA A 39 -7.42 8.32 3.40
CA ALA A 39 -6.39 7.78 4.25
C ALA A 39 -5.15 7.49 3.39
N PRO A 40 -3.95 7.90 3.84
CA PRO A 40 -2.73 7.56 3.14
C PRO A 40 -2.65 6.03 3.07
N SER A 41 -2.70 5.50 1.86
CA SER A 41 -2.62 4.05 1.65
C SER A 41 -1.33 3.54 2.30
N PRO A 42 -1.39 2.57 3.23
CA PRO A 42 -0.19 1.92 3.75
C PRO A 42 0.55 1.12 2.66
N ASN A 43 -0.09 0.92 1.49
CA ASN A 43 0.51 0.35 0.28
C ASN A 43 0.94 1.41 -0.74
N SER A 44 0.92 2.71 -0.40
CA SER A 44 1.83 3.64 -1.05
C SER A 44 3.25 3.23 -0.61
N PRO A 45 4.23 3.09 -1.52
CA PRO A 45 5.60 2.72 -1.16
C PRO A 45 6.25 3.89 -0.42
N ARG A 46 5.88 4.07 0.84
CA ARG A 46 6.43 5.07 1.74
C ARG A 46 6.33 4.60 3.18
N SER A 47 6.91 3.44 3.42
CA SER A 47 7.29 3.04 4.77
C SER A 47 8.52 3.88 5.19
N GLU A 48 8.31 5.07 5.74
CA GLU A 48 9.34 5.71 6.56
C GLU A 48 9.64 4.77 7.74
N GLY A 49 10.77 4.05 7.68
CA GLY A 49 11.23 3.15 8.73
C GLY A 49 11.36 1.66 8.37
N ALA A 50 10.78 1.17 7.27
CA ALA A 50 11.01 -0.23 6.86
C ALA A 50 12.36 -0.38 6.13
N ALA A 51 13.11 -1.43 6.47
CA ALA A 51 14.37 -1.77 5.80
C ALA A 51 14.17 -2.35 4.38
N PHE A 52 12.91 -2.59 3.98
CA PHE A 52 12.51 -3.17 2.70
C PHE A 52 11.25 -2.50 2.15
N ASP A 53 11.11 -2.51 0.84
CA ASP A 53 9.92 -2.17 0.06
C ASP A 53 9.29 -3.44 -0.51
N VAL A 54 8.04 -3.41 -0.97
CA VAL A 54 7.38 -4.55 -1.63
C VAL A 54 7.27 -4.25 -3.12
N ASN A 55 7.77 -5.15 -3.98
CA ASN A 55 7.67 -4.98 -5.43
C ASN A 55 6.27 -5.33 -5.97
N GLU A 56 6.05 -5.08 -7.26
CA GLU A 56 4.77 -5.33 -7.95
C GLU A 56 4.32 -6.80 -7.90
N ILE A 57 5.25 -7.72 -7.63
CA ILE A 57 5.03 -9.17 -7.55
C ILE A 57 4.82 -9.61 -6.08
N GLY A 58 4.78 -8.67 -5.13
CA GLY A 58 4.56 -8.95 -3.71
C GLY A 58 5.80 -9.43 -2.94
N PHE A 59 6.99 -9.39 -3.55
CA PHE A 59 8.24 -9.78 -2.87
C PHE A 59 8.87 -8.58 -2.13
N PRO A 60 9.36 -8.79 -0.90
CA PRO A 60 10.11 -7.78 -0.17
C PRO A 60 11.49 -7.56 -0.79
N VAL A 61 11.77 -6.34 -1.24
CA VAL A 61 13.05 -5.87 -1.79
C VAL A 61 13.70 -4.95 -0.76
N PHE A 62 14.86 -5.35 -0.25
CA PHE A 62 15.60 -4.51 0.71
C PHE A 62 16.04 -3.19 0.06
N ARG A 63 15.88 -2.09 0.79
CA ARG A 63 16.35 -0.79 0.34
C ARG A 63 17.86 -0.81 0.25
N ARG A 64 18.39 -0.35 -0.89
CA ARG A 64 19.82 -0.22 -1.11
C ARG A 64 20.41 0.75 -0.07
N ARG A 65 21.09 0.21 0.94
CA ARG A 65 21.90 0.99 1.88
C ARG A 65 23.34 1.04 1.35
N GLY A 66 23.73 2.17 0.77
CA GLY A 66 25.11 2.45 0.36
C GLY A 66 25.35 2.59 -1.15
N LYS A 67 26.47 3.24 -1.50
CA LYS A 67 26.96 3.46 -2.86
C LYS A 67 27.89 2.33 -3.29
N GLY A 68 27.35 1.26 -3.85
CA GLY A 68 28.15 0.21 -4.48
C GLY A 68 27.27 -0.77 -5.21
N ILE A 69 27.56 -1.09 -6.47
CA ILE A 69 27.01 -2.29 -7.10
C ILE A 69 27.89 -3.41 -6.59
N VAL A 70 27.33 -4.32 -5.79
CA VAL A 70 28.08 -5.48 -5.33
C VAL A 70 28.12 -6.47 -6.48
N THR A 71 29.21 -6.43 -7.25
CA THR A 71 29.47 -7.38 -8.33
C THR A 71 30.13 -8.64 -7.78
N ASN A 72 29.97 -9.76 -8.48
CA ASN A 72 30.65 -11.00 -8.10
C ASN A 72 32.18 -10.83 -8.07
N GLU A 73 32.74 -9.98 -8.92
CA GLU A 73 34.17 -9.63 -8.90
C GLU A 73 34.58 -8.98 -7.56
N LEU A 74 33.80 -8.01 -7.07
CA LEU A 74 34.07 -7.36 -5.78
C LEU A 74 33.99 -8.36 -4.62
N VAL A 75 32.98 -9.25 -4.66
CA VAL A 75 32.84 -10.29 -3.63
C VAL A 75 34.03 -11.24 -3.64
N ASN A 76 34.49 -11.67 -4.82
CA ASN A 76 35.63 -12.56 -4.95
C ASN A 76 36.94 -11.90 -4.48
N GLN A 77 37.14 -10.62 -4.78
CA GLN A 77 38.30 -9.88 -4.29
C GLN A 77 38.33 -9.76 -2.76
N LEU A 78 37.18 -9.48 -2.14
CA LEU A 78 37.08 -9.42 -0.67
C LEU A 78 37.34 -10.80 -0.02
N ARG A 79 36.86 -11.87 -0.67
CA ARG A 79 37.10 -13.25 -0.24
C ARG A 79 38.57 -13.64 -0.29
N GLU A 80 39.26 -13.27 -1.36
CA GLU A 80 40.71 -13.47 -1.50
C GLU A 80 41.51 -12.68 -0.45
N GLN A 81 41.06 -11.47 -0.10
CA GLN A 81 41.70 -10.64 0.94
C GLN A 81 41.51 -11.19 2.36
N GLU A 82 40.34 -11.75 2.66
CA GLU A 82 40.04 -12.36 3.96
C GLU A 82 40.48 -13.84 4.04
N GLY A 83 40.98 -14.42 2.94
CA GLY A 83 41.52 -15.78 2.88
C GLY A 83 40.49 -16.91 2.94
N ILE A 84 39.26 -16.68 2.43
CA ILE A 84 38.11 -17.63 2.46
C ILE A 84 37.44 -17.79 1.08
#